data_AF-A0A955U893-F1
#
_entry.id   AF-A0A955U893-F1
#
_cell.length_a   1.000
_cell.length_b   1.000
_cell.length_c   1.000
_cell.angle_alpha   90.00
_cell.angle_beta   90.00
_cell.angle_gamma   90.00
#
_symmetry.space_group_name_H-M   'P 1'
#
loop_
_entity.id
_entity.type
_entity.pdbx_description
1 polymer ?
#
loop_
_entity_poly.entity_id
_entity_poly.type
_entity_poly.pdbx_seq_one_letter_code
_entity_poly.pdbx_strand_id
1 'polypeptide(L)'
;MADALRRILEDTDWSTASAEDLRRLVDALRAREVVAGVTDLHREASERVLPALPHHVEHSRPHRRALTCARLSPCGRWLATASMPAPDAWETGGVLAIWELANGRVLGTATEISGGVGWGDEAGDLAWIGRSLVAVHNTNQLGRFAPQHGTWLLEADFDLTDGQDHPPPFVVSPDGRHVAVGTWGPEDHGPVARVDLDVGARWSPRDPVPDGCTWTRAAVPRPRRLLWTDRGIVGLSNGVAFRLDRDTLALGWSIALSPVAPTALTRDHLFVATSQLVWVDLTSGEPVGALPLDGEVRGLVPSPHHADRVAVLFDEAVWLVEGGAVRSRLALAPAHASTRRFPDAPAVAFGPDGDAVAVRTADQVVRCRLDGTEVHRHTVPA
;
A
#
# COMPACT_ATOMS: atom_id res chain seq x y z
N MET A 1 27.72 -26.20 18.79
CA MET A 1 27.09 -25.28 17.81
C MET A 1 27.93 -25.10 16.56
N ALA A 2 29.24 -24.80 16.66
CA ALA A 2 30.13 -24.73 15.50
C ALA A 2 30.12 -26.01 14.63
N ASP A 3 30.11 -27.19 15.28
CA ASP A 3 30.06 -28.49 14.58
C ASP A 3 28.74 -28.79 13.87
N ALA A 4 27.65 -28.12 14.24
CA ALA A 4 26.36 -28.27 13.57
C ALA A 4 26.29 -27.40 12.31
N LEU A 5 26.79 -26.16 12.40
CA LEU A 5 26.89 -25.25 11.26
C LEU A 5 27.86 -25.80 10.19
N ARG A 6 28.99 -26.36 10.63
CA ARG A 6 29.96 -27.00 9.71
C ARG A 6 29.36 -28.19 8.98
N ARG A 7 28.61 -29.05 9.67
CA ARG A 7 27.87 -30.16 9.05
C ARG A 7 26.85 -29.68 8.02
N ILE A 8 26.09 -28.63 8.31
CA ILE A 8 25.16 -28.05 7.32
C ILE A 8 25.94 -27.62 6.06
N LEU A 9 27.08 -26.96 6.21
CA LEU A 9 27.92 -26.49 5.10
C LEU A 9 28.57 -27.61 4.28
N GLU A 10 28.90 -28.74 4.90
CA GLU A 10 29.58 -29.88 4.27
C GLU A 10 28.62 -30.91 3.68
N ASP A 11 27.50 -31.17 4.35
CA ASP A 11 26.57 -32.25 4.00
C ASP A 11 25.51 -31.82 2.98
N THR A 12 25.37 -30.51 2.73
CA THR A 12 24.39 -29.97 1.77
C THR A 12 25.04 -29.76 0.41
N ASP A 13 24.48 -30.35 -0.64
CA ASP A 13 24.80 -29.97 -2.01
C ASP A 13 24.13 -28.63 -2.35
N TRP A 14 24.91 -27.55 -2.25
CA TRP A 14 24.43 -26.19 -2.47
C TRP A 14 23.97 -25.92 -3.91
N SER A 15 24.34 -26.77 -4.87
CA SER A 15 23.88 -26.63 -6.27
C SER A 15 22.42 -27.07 -6.46
N THR A 16 21.91 -27.88 -5.53
CA THR A 16 20.53 -28.42 -5.55
C THR A 16 19.77 -28.10 -4.26
N ALA A 17 20.33 -27.26 -3.38
CA ALA A 17 19.77 -26.93 -2.07
C ALA A 17 18.38 -26.32 -2.14
N SER A 18 17.50 -26.76 -1.24
CA SER A 18 16.14 -26.27 -1.13
C SER A 18 16.06 -24.96 -0.32
N ALA A 19 14.90 -24.29 -0.38
CA ALA A 19 14.62 -23.14 0.49
C ALA A 19 14.59 -23.50 1.99
N GLU A 20 14.43 -24.78 2.35
CA GLU A 20 14.53 -25.23 3.74
C GLU A 20 15.99 -25.33 4.18
N ASP A 21 16.88 -25.82 3.31
CA ASP A 21 18.31 -25.93 3.61
C ASP A 21 18.96 -24.55 3.79
N LEU A 22 18.58 -23.59 2.94
CA LEU A 22 19.00 -22.19 3.08
C LEU A 22 18.50 -21.57 4.39
N ARG A 23 17.25 -21.83 4.80
CA ARG A 23 16.72 -21.35 6.09
C ARG A 23 17.48 -21.97 7.26
N ARG A 24 17.74 -23.28 7.23
CA ARG A 24 18.54 -23.97 8.26
C ARG A 24 19.94 -23.37 8.38
N LEU A 25 20.58 -23.05 7.26
CA LEU A 25 21.88 -22.39 7.27
C LEU A 25 21.80 -20.98 7.88
N VAL A 26 20.82 -20.16 7.46
CA VAL A 26 20.63 -18.79 7.97
C VAL A 26 20.36 -18.80 9.47
N ASP A 27 19.50 -19.69 9.96
CA ASP A 27 19.17 -19.79 11.38
C ASP A 27 20.39 -20.21 12.20
N ALA A 28 21.19 -21.16 11.69
CA ALA A 28 22.43 -21.58 12.34
C ALA A 28 23.51 -20.48 12.36
N LEU A 29 23.63 -19.69 11.28
CA LEU A 29 24.53 -18.53 11.21
C LEU A 29 24.11 -17.44 12.20
N ARG A 30 22.82 -17.07 12.23
CA ARG A 30 22.28 -16.08 13.19
C ARG A 30 22.47 -16.51 14.63
N ALA A 31 22.19 -17.77 14.95
CA ALA A 31 22.43 -18.30 16.28
C ALA A 31 23.92 -18.21 16.67
N ARG A 32 24.83 -18.44 15.71
CA ARG A 32 26.26 -18.29 15.94
C ARG A 32 26.67 -16.82 16.13
N GLU A 33 26.11 -15.91 15.33
CA GLU A 33 26.37 -14.47 15.40
C GLU A 33 26.00 -13.90 16.78
N VAL A 34 24.85 -14.30 17.34
CA VAL A 34 24.43 -13.88 18.68
C VAL A 34 25.46 -14.24 19.75
N VAL A 35 26.13 -15.39 19.61
CA VAL A 35 27.07 -15.91 20.62
C VAL A 35 28.50 -15.38 20.42
N ALA A 36 28.92 -15.22 19.16
CA ALA A 36 30.33 -15.03 18.83
C ALA A 36 30.59 -13.94 17.79
N GLY A 37 29.57 -13.17 17.40
CA GLY A 37 29.64 -12.24 16.29
C GLY A 37 29.84 -12.94 14.95
N VAL A 38 30.16 -12.15 13.92
CA VAL A 38 30.48 -12.63 12.58
C VAL A 38 31.87 -13.29 12.61
N THR A 39 31.94 -14.55 12.19
CA THR A 39 33.15 -15.39 12.22
C THR A 39 33.55 -15.87 10.82
N ASP A 40 34.70 -16.54 10.69
CA ASP A 40 35.14 -17.15 9.42
C ASP A 40 34.13 -18.15 8.82
N LEU A 41 33.36 -18.86 9.65
CA LEU A 41 32.25 -19.71 9.18
C LEU A 41 31.17 -18.94 8.40
N HIS A 42 30.95 -17.66 8.67
CA HIS A 42 30.02 -16.83 7.88
C HIS A 42 30.60 -16.52 6.50
N ARG A 43 31.93 -16.33 6.43
CA ARG A 43 32.64 -16.14 5.17
C ARG A 43 32.64 -17.42 4.36
N GLU A 44 32.99 -18.56 4.96
CA GLU A 44 32.96 -19.87 4.31
C GLU A 44 31.56 -20.23 3.79
N ALA A 45 30.52 -19.95 4.58
CA ALA A 45 29.14 -20.12 4.13
C ALA A 45 28.83 -19.29 2.88
N SER A 46 29.27 -18.03 2.87
CA SER A 46 29.10 -17.16 1.71
C SER A 46 29.88 -17.70 0.50
N GLU A 47 31.14 -18.08 0.68
CA GLU A 47 32.01 -18.62 -0.39
C GLU A 47 31.48 -19.91 -1.00
N ARG A 48 30.81 -20.77 -0.23
CA ARG A 48 30.21 -22.02 -0.74
C ARG A 48 28.85 -21.82 -1.39
N VAL A 49 28.01 -20.97 -0.81
CA VAL A 49 26.61 -20.79 -1.26
C VAL A 49 26.54 -19.86 -2.47
N LEU A 50 27.34 -18.79 -2.50
CA LEU A 50 27.29 -17.78 -3.57
C LEU A 50 27.53 -18.33 -4.98
N PRO A 51 28.51 -19.22 -5.22
CA PRO A 51 28.75 -19.76 -6.56
C PRO A 51 27.82 -20.92 -6.92
N ALA A 52 27.24 -21.60 -5.93
CA ALA A 52 26.46 -22.82 -6.11
C ALA A 52 24.98 -22.53 -6.40
N LEU A 53 24.46 -21.39 -5.94
CA LEU A 53 23.11 -20.97 -6.32
C LEU A 53 23.15 -20.33 -7.71
N PRO A 54 22.36 -20.82 -8.70
CA PRO A 54 22.24 -20.21 -10.04
C PRO A 54 21.59 -18.81 -10.03
N HIS A 55 21.41 -18.21 -8.85
CA HIS A 55 20.89 -16.88 -8.66
C HIS A 55 21.94 -16.11 -7.86
N HIS A 56 22.76 -15.37 -8.59
CA HIS A 56 23.65 -14.36 -8.06
C HIS A 56 22.98 -13.65 -6.86
N VAL A 57 23.67 -13.62 -5.73
CA VAL A 57 23.47 -12.53 -4.76
C VAL A 57 24.09 -11.28 -5.39
N GLU A 58 23.48 -10.83 -6.48
CA GLU A 58 23.71 -9.47 -6.96
C GLU A 58 23.26 -8.54 -5.84
N HIS A 59 24.03 -7.47 -5.63
CA HIS A 59 23.66 -6.44 -4.68
C HIS A 59 22.21 -6.02 -4.94
N SER A 60 21.33 -6.31 -3.99
CA SER A 60 19.91 -5.99 -3.97
C SER A 60 19.69 -4.48 -3.95
N ARG A 61 20.11 -3.78 -4.99
CA ARG A 61 19.90 -2.35 -5.22
C ARG A 61 19.15 -2.17 -6.54
N PRO A 62 17.93 -2.73 -6.66
CA PRO A 62 17.15 -2.56 -7.88
C PRO A 62 16.81 -1.09 -8.09
N HIS A 63 16.69 -0.30 -7.01
CA HIS A 63 16.47 1.14 -7.09
C HIS A 63 17.78 1.92 -7.07
N ARG A 64 17.97 2.76 -8.08
CA ARG A 64 19.04 3.77 -8.15
C ARG A 64 18.57 5.15 -7.67
N ARG A 65 17.30 5.26 -7.30
CA ARG A 65 16.57 6.50 -6.96
C ARG A 65 15.74 6.30 -5.70
N ALA A 66 15.18 7.40 -5.19
CA ALA A 66 14.27 7.36 -4.06
C ALA A 66 13.06 6.48 -4.38
N LEU A 67 12.61 5.74 -3.38
CA LEU A 67 11.36 4.99 -3.47
C LEU A 67 10.21 5.98 -3.45
N THR A 68 9.25 5.79 -4.36
CA THR A 68 8.00 6.54 -4.37
C THR A 68 6.94 5.80 -3.58
N CYS A 69 6.83 4.48 -3.75
CA CYS A 69 5.83 3.70 -3.03
C CYS A 69 6.33 2.28 -2.71
N ALA A 70 5.64 1.65 -1.76
CA ALA A 70 5.87 0.28 -1.37
C ALA A 70 4.57 -0.40 -0.95
N ARG A 71 4.41 -1.68 -1.25
CA ARG A 71 3.19 -2.45 -0.92
C ARG A 71 3.48 -3.88 -0.55
N LEU A 72 3.06 -4.27 0.65
CA LEU A 72 3.09 -5.66 1.10
C LEU A 72 2.03 -6.49 0.36
N SER A 73 2.42 -7.70 -0.07
CA SER A 73 1.49 -8.69 -0.62
C SER A 73 0.47 -9.15 0.43
N PRO A 74 -0.74 -9.58 0.02
CA PRO A 74 -1.77 -10.04 0.97
C PRO A 74 -1.32 -11.21 1.85
N CYS A 75 -0.41 -12.06 1.36
CA CYS A 75 0.16 -13.18 2.11
C CYS A 75 1.33 -12.78 3.02
N GLY A 76 1.75 -11.52 3.02
CA GLY A 76 2.87 -11.00 3.82
C GLY A 76 4.25 -11.52 3.41
N ARG A 77 4.37 -12.32 2.32
CA ARG A 77 5.64 -12.94 1.91
C ARG A 77 6.46 -12.04 1.00
N TRP A 78 5.80 -11.22 0.21
CA TRP A 78 6.43 -10.34 -0.78
C TRP A 78 6.19 -8.88 -0.49
N LEU A 79 7.19 -8.05 -0.80
CA LEU A 79 7.09 -6.60 -0.80
C LEU A 79 7.33 -6.11 -2.23
N ALA A 80 6.43 -5.28 -2.75
CA ALA A 80 6.67 -4.52 -3.95
C ALA A 80 7.22 -3.14 -3.57
N THR A 81 8.22 -2.66 -4.27
CA THR A 81 8.73 -1.29 -4.16
C THR A 81 8.86 -0.68 -5.53
N ALA A 82 8.56 0.61 -5.63
CA ALA A 82 8.67 1.34 -6.88
C ALA A 82 9.46 2.63 -6.72
N SER A 83 10.04 3.09 -7.83
CA SER A 83 10.71 4.37 -7.91
C SER A 83 10.39 5.06 -9.23
N MET A 84 10.32 6.38 -9.17
CA MET A 84 10.25 7.26 -10.33
C MET A 84 11.66 7.70 -10.80
N PRO A 85 11.81 8.08 -12.08
CA PRO A 85 12.98 8.80 -12.53
C PRO A 85 13.13 10.13 -11.79
N ALA A 86 14.31 10.75 -11.87
CA ALA A 86 14.45 12.13 -11.43
C ALA A 86 13.64 13.07 -12.33
N PRO A 87 13.15 14.22 -11.83
CA PRO A 87 12.32 15.15 -12.62
C PRO A 87 12.96 15.66 -13.93
N ASP A 88 14.28 15.58 -14.03
CA ASP A 88 15.08 15.96 -15.19
C ASP A 88 15.59 14.77 -16.03
N ALA A 89 15.16 13.55 -15.69
CA ALA A 89 15.70 12.31 -16.24
C ALA A 89 14.60 11.29 -16.56
N TRP A 90 13.45 11.73 -17.07
CA TRP A 90 12.30 10.89 -17.43
C TRP A 90 12.67 9.68 -18.31
N GLU A 91 13.62 9.88 -19.22
CA GLU A 91 14.17 8.84 -20.12
C GLU A 91 14.93 7.73 -19.39
N THR A 92 15.37 7.96 -18.15
CA THR A 92 16.04 6.91 -17.35
C THR A 92 15.06 5.89 -16.79
N GLY A 93 13.76 6.19 -16.85
CA GLY A 93 12.69 5.35 -16.38
C GLY A 93 12.71 5.09 -14.87
N GLY A 94 11.69 4.38 -14.40
CA GLY A 94 11.60 3.88 -13.05
C GLY A 94 11.86 2.39 -12.95
N VAL A 95 11.68 1.88 -11.73
CA VAL A 95 11.90 0.49 -11.40
C VAL A 95 10.76 0.03 -10.50
N LEU A 96 10.17 -1.12 -10.83
CA LEU A 96 9.37 -1.93 -9.92
C LEU A 96 10.23 -3.13 -9.49
N ALA A 97 10.37 -3.34 -8.19
CA ALA A 97 11.13 -4.46 -7.64
C ALA A 97 10.29 -5.25 -6.65
N ILE A 98 10.39 -6.58 -6.74
CA ILE A 98 9.67 -7.51 -5.87
C ILE A 98 10.66 -8.22 -4.97
N TRP A 99 10.40 -8.17 -3.67
CA TRP A 99 11.27 -8.70 -2.63
C TRP A 99 10.59 -9.84 -1.90
N GLU A 100 11.35 -10.87 -1.56
CA GLU A 100 10.98 -11.87 -0.59
C GLU A 100 11.35 -11.37 0.81
N LEU A 101 10.35 -11.14 1.66
CA LEU A 101 10.59 -10.49 2.95
C LEU A 101 11.36 -11.35 3.94
N ALA A 102 11.23 -12.67 3.86
CA ALA A 102 11.88 -13.58 4.80
C ALA A 102 13.41 -13.50 4.73
N ASN A 103 13.97 -13.21 3.55
CA ASN A 103 15.42 -13.20 3.31
C ASN A 103 15.94 -11.91 2.65
N GLY A 104 15.07 -10.95 2.31
CA GLY A 104 15.46 -9.70 1.67
C GLY A 104 15.93 -9.85 0.22
N ARG A 105 15.64 -10.99 -0.43
CA ARG A 105 16.05 -11.26 -1.82
C ARG A 105 15.12 -10.57 -2.80
N VAL A 106 15.68 -10.00 -3.87
CA VAL A 106 14.89 -9.54 -5.02
C VAL A 106 14.47 -10.76 -5.85
N LEU A 107 13.17 -10.99 -5.96
CA LEU A 107 12.55 -12.06 -6.76
C LEU A 107 12.48 -11.72 -8.24
N GLY A 108 12.47 -10.43 -8.57
CA GLY A 108 12.46 -9.94 -9.93
C GLY A 108 12.26 -8.43 -9.97
N THR A 109 12.55 -7.86 -11.13
CA THR A 109 12.42 -6.43 -11.40
C THR A 109 11.73 -6.20 -12.74
N ALA A 110 11.04 -5.09 -12.85
CA ALA A 110 10.73 -4.44 -14.12
C ALA A 110 11.49 -3.11 -14.13
N THR A 111 12.42 -2.95 -15.05
CA THR A 111 13.31 -1.78 -15.15
C THR A 111 12.96 -0.96 -16.38
N GLU A 112 13.47 0.28 -16.43
CA GLU A 112 13.36 1.16 -17.61
C GLU A 112 11.90 1.46 -17.99
N ILE A 113 11.01 1.47 -16.99
CA ILE A 113 9.62 1.82 -17.20
C ILE A 113 9.57 3.32 -17.44
N SER A 114 9.30 3.74 -18.69
CA SER A 114 9.14 5.14 -19.07
C SER A 114 8.21 5.85 -18.09
N GLY A 115 8.58 7.06 -17.69
CA GLY A 115 7.84 7.86 -16.71
C GLY A 115 7.72 7.24 -15.31
N GLY A 116 8.32 6.08 -15.05
CA GLY A 116 8.43 5.44 -13.75
C GLY A 116 7.20 4.68 -13.25
N VAL A 117 7.25 4.24 -11.98
CA VAL A 117 6.17 3.48 -11.33
C VAL A 117 5.86 4.09 -9.96
N GLY A 118 4.57 4.28 -9.70
CA GLY A 118 4.03 5.02 -8.57
C GLY A 118 4.34 6.51 -8.64
N TRP A 119 3.77 7.31 -7.75
CA TRP A 119 3.98 8.76 -7.70
C TRP A 119 4.42 9.23 -6.31
N GLY A 120 4.03 8.49 -5.26
CA GLY A 120 4.55 8.66 -3.89
C GLY A 120 3.78 9.62 -3.00
N ASP A 121 2.66 10.13 -3.50
CA ASP A 121 1.87 11.18 -2.86
C ASP A 121 0.42 10.72 -2.53
N GLU A 122 0.02 9.52 -2.99
CA GLU A 122 -1.37 9.07 -2.91
C GLU A 122 -1.52 7.58 -2.56
N ALA A 123 -2.55 7.29 -1.78
CA ALA A 123 -2.99 5.92 -1.52
C ALA A 123 -3.59 5.33 -2.80
N GLY A 124 -2.91 4.34 -3.40
CA GLY A 124 -3.42 3.66 -4.58
C GLY A 124 -2.34 3.12 -5.50
N ASP A 125 -1.14 3.71 -5.50
CA ASP A 125 -0.10 3.49 -6.52
C ASP A 125 0.30 2.04 -6.84
N LEU A 126 0.15 1.11 -5.88
CA LEU A 126 0.44 -0.31 -6.04
C LEU A 126 -0.66 -1.16 -5.38
N ALA A 127 -1.21 -2.11 -6.12
CA ALA A 127 -2.18 -3.07 -5.62
C ALA A 127 -1.85 -4.49 -6.08
N TRP A 128 -1.80 -5.43 -5.14
CA TRP A 128 -1.57 -6.84 -5.45
C TRP A 128 -2.86 -7.53 -5.91
N ILE A 129 -2.74 -8.36 -6.94
CA ILE A 129 -3.76 -9.29 -7.42
C ILE A 129 -3.17 -10.69 -7.52
N GLY A 130 -3.28 -11.45 -6.42
CA GLY A 130 -2.60 -12.74 -6.30
C GLY A 130 -1.09 -12.60 -6.40
N ARG A 131 -0.52 -13.03 -7.54
CA ARG A 131 0.93 -12.95 -7.85
C ARG A 131 1.29 -11.81 -8.81
N SER A 132 0.32 -11.04 -9.28
CA SER A 132 0.52 -9.88 -10.16
C SER A 132 0.32 -8.59 -9.38
N LEU A 133 0.68 -7.47 -9.99
CA LEU A 133 0.50 -6.13 -9.47
C LEU A 133 -0.25 -5.28 -10.47
N VAL A 134 -1.14 -4.44 -9.97
CA VAL A 134 -1.64 -3.27 -10.70
C VAL A 134 -0.91 -2.06 -10.14
N ALA A 135 -0.40 -1.21 -11.02
CA ALA A 135 0.36 -0.03 -10.62
C ALA A 135 0.08 1.14 -11.54
N VAL A 136 0.15 2.36 -11.00
CA VAL A 136 0.35 3.52 -11.87
C VAL A 136 1.78 3.49 -12.40
N HIS A 137 1.92 3.70 -13.71
CA HIS A 137 3.21 3.87 -14.35
C HIS A 137 3.16 4.97 -15.40
N ASN A 138 4.33 5.34 -15.93
CA ASN A 138 4.45 6.35 -16.97
C ASN A 138 3.70 7.64 -16.63
N THR A 139 3.89 8.12 -15.40
CA THR A 139 3.21 9.28 -14.79
C THR A 139 1.71 9.09 -14.50
N ASN A 140 0.94 8.53 -15.44
CA ASN A 140 -0.52 8.66 -15.42
C ASN A 140 -1.26 7.48 -16.08
N GLN A 141 -0.55 6.40 -16.41
CA GLN A 141 -1.12 5.19 -16.98
C GLN A 141 -1.33 4.13 -15.90
N LEU A 142 -2.28 3.23 -16.12
CA LEU A 142 -2.50 2.10 -15.24
C LEU A 142 -2.04 0.81 -15.93
N GLY A 143 -1.18 0.05 -15.25
CA GLY A 143 -0.60 -1.16 -15.81
C GLY A 143 -0.76 -2.37 -14.92
N ARG A 144 -0.87 -3.56 -15.54
CA ARG A 144 -0.78 -4.85 -14.86
C ARG A 144 0.61 -5.45 -15.09
N PHE A 145 1.35 -5.65 -14.02
CA PHE A 145 2.66 -6.29 -14.01
C PHE A 145 2.54 -7.74 -13.51
N ALA A 146 3.16 -8.68 -14.22
CA ALA A 146 3.17 -10.08 -13.82
C ALA A 146 4.55 -10.72 -13.95
N PRO A 147 4.86 -11.74 -13.13
CA PRO A 147 6.13 -12.44 -13.19
C PRO A 147 6.20 -13.35 -14.43
N GLN A 148 7.26 -13.20 -15.22
CA GLN A 148 7.59 -14.08 -16.35
C GLN A 148 9.09 -14.43 -16.29
N HIS A 149 9.43 -15.71 -16.11
CA HIS A 149 10.82 -16.21 -16.14
C HIS A 149 11.83 -15.40 -15.28
N GLY A 150 11.45 -14.94 -14.09
CA GLY A 150 12.33 -14.19 -13.19
C GLY A 150 12.40 -12.68 -13.46
N THR A 151 11.73 -12.18 -14.51
CA THR A 151 11.47 -10.76 -14.73
C THR A 151 10.00 -10.44 -14.47
N TRP A 152 9.66 -9.16 -14.37
CA TRP A 152 8.28 -8.68 -14.31
C TRP A 152 7.97 -7.87 -15.56
N LEU A 153 6.91 -8.25 -16.28
CA LEU A 153 6.51 -7.60 -17.52
C LEU A 153 5.17 -6.87 -17.36
N LEU A 154 5.03 -5.78 -18.12
CA LEU A 154 3.77 -5.05 -18.30
C LEU A 154 2.88 -5.84 -19.28
N GLU A 155 1.84 -6.49 -18.76
CA GLU A 155 0.90 -7.33 -19.53
C GLU A 155 -0.29 -6.55 -20.08
N ALA A 156 -0.70 -5.47 -19.39
CA ALA A 156 -1.77 -4.58 -19.82
C ALA A 156 -1.40 -3.13 -19.48
N ASP A 157 -1.84 -2.19 -20.31
CA ASP A 157 -1.48 -0.76 -20.25
C ASP A 157 -2.69 0.09 -20.64
N PHE A 158 -3.17 0.91 -19.72
CA PHE A 158 -4.37 1.72 -19.89
C PHE A 158 -4.08 3.20 -19.64
N ASP A 159 -4.13 4.01 -20.69
CA ASP A 159 -4.09 5.47 -20.60
C ASP A 159 -5.51 6.00 -20.34
N LEU A 160 -5.91 6.06 -19.08
CA LEU A 160 -7.25 6.47 -18.62
C LEU A 160 -7.34 7.96 -18.22
N THR A 161 -6.22 8.66 -18.36
CA THR A 161 -6.04 10.03 -17.89
C THR A 161 -5.86 11.03 -19.03
N ASP A 162 -5.76 10.58 -20.28
CA ASP A 162 -5.58 11.45 -21.46
C ASP A 162 -4.40 12.41 -21.30
N GLY A 163 -3.26 11.86 -20.87
CA GLY A 163 -2.01 12.62 -20.81
C GLY A 163 -1.89 13.60 -19.64
N GLN A 164 -2.76 13.57 -18.63
CA GLN A 164 -2.63 14.43 -17.44
C GLN A 164 -1.37 14.13 -16.64
N ASP A 165 -0.75 15.15 -16.05
CA ASP A 165 0.52 15.02 -15.30
C ASP A 165 0.33 14.49 -13.87
N HIS A 166 -0.65 13.61 -13.64
CA HIS A 166 -0.96 13.05 -12.33
C HIS A 166 -1.45 11.60 -12.41
N PRO A 167 -1.09 10.77 -11.40
CA PRO A 167 -1.55 9.39 -11.31
C PRO A 167 -3.06 9.36 -11.10
N PRO A 168 -3.79 8.42 -11.72
CA PRO A 168 -5.19 8.24 -11.37
C PRO A 168 -5.36 7.49 -10.05
N PRO A 169 -6.27 7.91 -9.14
CA PRO A 169 -6.61 7.07 -8.02
C PRO A 169 -7.30 5.83 -8.57
N PHE A 170 -6.88 4.67 -8.09
CA PHE A 170 -7.48 3.43 -8.50
C PHE A 170 -7.65 2.49 -7.33
N VAL A 171 -8.53 1.52 -7.51
CA VAL A 171 -8.74 0.43 -6.57
C VAL A 171 -9.08 -0.85 -7.30
N VAL A 172 -8.44 -1.94 -6.88
CA VAL A 172 -8.72 -3.27 -7.42
C VAL A 172 -9.90 -3.88 -6.68
N SER A 173 -10.79 -4.51 -7.44
CA SER A 173 -11.83 -5.39 -6.93
C SER A 173 -11.26 -6.52 -6.04
N PRO A 174 -12.04 -7.00 -5.04
CA PRO A 174 -11.60 -8.09 -4.15
C PRO A 174 -11.28 -9.41 -4.86
N ASP A 175 -11.91 -9.69 -6.00
CA ASP A 175 -11.64 -10.89 -6.80
C ASP A 175 -10.43 -10.72 -7.74
N GLY A 176 -9.87 -9.50 -7.82
CA GLY A 176 -8.70 -9.18 -8.62
C GLY A 176 -8.96 -9.14 -10.13
N ARG A 177 -10.22 -9.13 -10.56
CA ARG A 177 -10.58 -9.16 -12.00
C ARG A 177 -10.81 -7.80 -12.60
N HIS A 178 -11.24 -6.86 -11.78
CA HIS A 178 -11.58 -5.50 -12.20
C HIS A 178 -10.77 -4.47 -11.44
N VAL A 179 -10.58 -3.32 -12.05
CA VAL A 179 -10.04 -2.13 -11.39
C VAL A 179 -10.97 -0.95 -11.65
N ALA A 180 -11.26 -0.18 -10.60
CA ALA A 180 -11.97 1.08 -10.71
C ALA A 180 -10.93 2.21 -10.69
N VAL A 181 -11.05 3.17 -11.60
CA VAL A 181 -10.04 4.18 -11.87
C VAL A 181 -10.71 5.54 -11.98
N GLY A 182 -10.19 6.54 -11.28
CA GLY A 182 -10.58 7.93 -11.48
C GLY A 182 -10.03 8.36 -12.83
N THR A 183 -10.89 8.88 -13.70
CA THR A 183 -10.49 9.24 -15.06
C THR A 183 -10.36 10.74 -15.22
N TRP A 184 -9.46 11.10 -16.12
CA TRP A 184 -9.36 12.45 -16.69
C TRP A 184 -9.52 12.41 -18.21
N GLY A 185 -10.07 11.30 -18.72
CA GLY A 185 -10.33 11.08 -20.14
C GLY A 185 -11.23 12.16 -20.77
N PRO A 186 -11.51 12.02 -22.08
CA PRO A 186 -12.26 13.00 -22.86
C PRO A 186 -13.54 13.45 -22.16
N GLU A 187 -13.93 14.72 -22.31
CA GLU A 187 -15.08 15.34 -21.60
C GLU A 187 -16.39 14.54 -21.69
N ASP A 188 -16.53 13.70 -22.72
CA ASP A 188 -17.70 12.85 -22.97
C ASP A 188 -17.74 11.56 -22.12
N HIS A 189 -16.67 11.25 -21.39
CA HIS A 189 -16.58 10.09 -20.50
C HIS A 189 -16.71 10.51 -19.02
N GLY A 190 -17.47 9.74 -18.24
CA GLY A 190 -17.62 10.03 -16.82
C GLY A 190 -16.32 9.88 -16.02
N PRO A 191 -16.25 10.48 -14.82
CA PRO A 191 -15.05 10.60 -13.98
C PRO A 191 -14.53 9.31 -13.34
N VAL A 192 -15.21 8.18 -13.55
CA VAL A 192 -14.81 6.87 -13.03
C VAL A 192 -15.00 5.83 -14.12
N ALA A 193 -13.96 5.04 -14.37
CA ALA A 193 -14.02 3.86 -15.21
C ALA A 193 -13.86 2.58 -14.38
N ARG A 194 -14.44 1.50 -14.85
CA ARG A 194 -14.14 0.13 -14.46
C ARG A 194 -13.49 -0.56 -15.66
N VAL A 195 -12.36 -1.22 -15.42
CA VAL A 195 -11.59 -1.90 -16.45
C VAL A 195 -11.38 -3.36 -16.04
N ASP A 196 -11.66 -4.26 -16.96
CA ASP A 196 -11.38 -5.70 -16.83
C ASP A 196 -9.88 -5.95 -17.05
N LEU A 197 -9.21 -6.53 -16.04
CA LEU A 197 -7.76 -6.75 -16.04
C LEU A 197 -7.31 -7.92 -16.92
N ASP A 198 -8.24 -8.74 -17.41
CA ASP A 198 -7.97 -9.90 -18.26
C ASP A 198 -8.01 -9.58 -19.76
N VAL A 199 -8.35 -8.34 -20.13
CA VAL A 199 -8.45 -7.93 -21.55
C VAL A 199 -7.07 -7.86 -22.23
N GLY A 200 -5.97 -7.89 -21.46
CA GLY A 200 -4.60 -7.96 -21.98
C GLY A 200 -4.26 -6.84 -22.97
N ALA A 201 -4.99 -5.73 -22.89
CA ALA A 201 -4.99 -4.68 -23.91
C ALA A 201 -4.01 -3.57 -23.57
N ARG A 202 -3.52 -2.94 -24.64
CA ARG A 202 -3.05 -1.56 -24.61
C ARG A 202 -4.18 -0.68 -25.10
N TRP A 203 -4.52 0.38 -24.38
CA TRP A 203 -5.54 1.32 -24.80
C TRP A 203 -5.14 2.77 -24.58
N SER A 204 -5.44 3.62 -25.56
CA SER A 204 -5.32 5.07 -25.49
C SER A 204 -6.68 5.74 -25.72
N PRO A 205 -6.96 6.93 -25.16
CA PRO A 205 -8.23 7.63 -25.34
C PRO A 205 -8.61 7.97 -26.79
N ARG A 206 -7.63 7.88 -27.71
CA ARG A 206 -7.84 8.08 -29.15
C ARG A 206 -8.39 6.85 -29.86
N ASP A 207 -8.30 5.69 -29.23
CA ASP A 207 -8.77 4.42 -29.75
C ASP A 207 -10.21 4.16 -29.30
N PRO A 208 -10.99 3.37 -30.05
CA PRO A 208 -12.28 2.89 -29.57
C PRO A 208 -12.15 2.26 -28.19
N VAL A 209 -13.12 2.54 -27.33
CA VAL A 209 -13.20 1.96 -25.98
C VAL A 209 -13.10 0.43 -26.07
N PRO A 210 -12.19 -0.23 -25.33
CA PRO A 210 -12.05 -1.68 -25.38
C PRO A 210 -13.26 -2.36 -24.78
N ASP A 211 -13.53 -3.58 -25.25
CA ASP A 211 -14.43 -4.50 -24.56
C ASP A 211 -13.92 -4.73 -23.12
N GLY A 212 -14.82 -4.76 -22.15
CA GLY A 212 -14.47 -4.89 -20.72
C GLY A 212 -14.15 -3.57 -20.00
N CYS A 213 -14.26 -2.43 -20.68
CA CYS A 213 -14.21 -1.12 -20.04
C CYS A 213 -15.62 -0.50 -19.94
N THR A 214 -15.95 0.07 -18.78
CA THR A 214 -17.23 0.75 -18.53
C THR A 214 -16.97 2.08 -17.82
N TRP A 215 -17.63 3.16 -18.23
CA TRP A 215 -17.54 4.46 -17.57
C TRP A 215 -18.85 4.77 -16.87
N THR A 216 -18.75 5.47 -15.74
CA THR A 216 -19.94 6.04 -15.12
C THR A 216 -20.59 7.05 -16.05
N ARG A 217 -21.92 7.12 -15.99
CA ARG A 217 -22.70 8.21 -16.59
C ARG A 217 -23.22 9.19 -15.54
N ALA A 218 -22.89 8.95 -14.28
CA ALA A 218 -23.32 9.80 -13.18
C ALA A 218 -22.54 11.12 -13.18
N ALA A 219 -23.23 12.22 -12.90
CA ALA A 219 -22.63 13.52 -12.66
C ALA A 219 -22.02 13.56 -11.25
N VAL A 220 -20.87 12.92 -11.07
CA VAL A 220 -20.07 12.96 -9.84
C VAL A 220 -18.78 13.76 -10.06
N PRO A 221 -18.15 14.31 -9.01
CA PRO A 221 -16.85 14.94 -9.18
C PRO A 221 -15.75 13.89 -9.38
N ARG A 222 -14.61 14.31 -9.94
CA ARG A 222 -13.43 13.46 -10.09
C ARG A 222 -12.96 12.98 -8.70
N PRO A 223 -12.87 11.66 -8.48
CA PRO A 223 -12.38 11.16 -7.20
C PRO A 223 -10.89 11.48 -7.06
N ARG A 224 -10.47 11.72 -5.83
CA ARG A 224 -9.07 11.70 -5.37
C ARG A 224 -8.71 10.39 -4.69
N ARG A 225 -9.72 9.64 -4.25
CA ARG A 225 -9.56 8.29 -3.71
C ARG A 225 -10.74 7.45 -4.16
N LEU A 226 -10.44 6.20 -4.48
CA LEU A 226 -11.43 5.18 -4.79
C LEU A 226 -11.24 4.00 -3.85
N LEU A 227 -12.35 3.40 -3.46
CA LEU A 227 -12.38 2.25 -2.57
C LEU A 227 -13.41 1.24 -3.07
N TRP A 228 -12.99 -0.01 -3.20
CA TRP A 228 -13.86 -1.09 -3.63
C TRP A 228 -14.37 -1.83 -2.41
N THR A 229 -15.69 -1.90 -2.28
CA THR A 229 -16.38 -2.58 -1.18
C THR A 229 -17.32 -3.66 -1.70
N ASP A 230 -17.84 -4.50 -0.82
CA ASP A 230 -18.91 -5.44 -1.16
C ASP A 230 -20.22 -4.71 -1.50
N ARG A 231 -20.36 -3.44 -1.11
CA ARG A 231 -21.50 -2.57 -1.43
C ARG A 231 -21.32 -1.80 -2.72
N GLY A 232 -20.11 -1.58 -3.23
CA GLY A 232 -19.91 -0.75 -4.42
C GLY A 232 -18.54 -0.07 -4.44
N ILE A 233 -18.39 0.88 -5.35
CA ILE A 233 -17.19 1.71 -5.46
C ILE A 233 -17.48 3.03 -4.76
N VAL A 234 -16.76 3.32 -3.68
CA VAL A 234 -16.86 4.59 -2.95
C VAL A 234 -15.78 5.53 -3.48
N GLY A 235 -16.21 6.70 -3.96
CA GLY A 235 -15.33 7.78 -4.39
C GLY A 235 -15.33 8.92 -3.40
N LEU A 236 -14.13 9.44 -3.11
CA LEU A 236 -13.93 10.63 -2.29
C LEU A 236 -13.31 11.71 -3.16
N SER A 237 -13.92 12.89 -3.18
CA SER A 237 -13.44 14.09 -3.89
C SER A 237 -13.40 15.28 -2.93
N ASN A 238 -13.00 16.45 -3.42
CA ASN A 238 -13.01 17.69 -2.66
C ASN A 238 -14.45 18.08 -2.31
N GLY A 239 -14.86 17.78 -1.07
CA GLY A 239 -16.15 18.16 -0.53
C GLY A 239 -17.32 17.27 -0.95
N VAL A 240 -17.06 16.09 -1.51
CA VAL A 240 -18.10 15.10 -1.85
C VAL A 240 -17.60 13.69 -1.61
N ALA A 241 -18.45 12.86 -1.02
CA ALA A 241 -18.33 11.41 -1.11
C ALA A 241 -19.51 10.85 -1.89
N PHE A 242 -19.27 9.81 -2.68
CA PHE A 242 -20.31 9.15 -3.45
C PHE A 242 -20.07 7.65 -3.49
N ARG A 243 -21.13 6.89 -3.74
CA ARG A 243 -21.06 5.46 -4.06
C ARG A 243 -21.61 5.21 -5.44
N LEU A 244 -20.86 4.45 -6.22
CA LEU A 244 -21.32 3.85 -7.47
C LEU A 244 -21.61 2.37 -7.25
N ASP A 245 -22.63 1.87 -7.93
CA ASP A 245 -22.82 0.44 -8.11
C ASP A 245 -21.60 -0.15 -8.84
N ARG A 246 -21.06 -1.27 -8.35
CA ARG A 246 -19.78 -1.83 -8.85
C ARG A 246 -19.88 -2.42 -10.26
N ASP A 247 -21.10 -2.72 -10.71
CA ASP A 247 -21.33 -3.42 -11.97
C ASP A 247 -21.77 -2.46 -13.07
N THR A 248 -22.68 -1.56 -12.73
CA THR A 248 -23.28 -0.61 -13.67
C THR A 248 -22.67 0.78 -13.61
N LEU A 249 -21.88 1.08 -12.58
CA LEU A 249 -21.38 2.42 -12.25
C LEU A 249 -22.49 3.48 -12.09
N ALA A 250 -23.73 3.04 -11.82
CA ALA A 250 -24.83 3.93 -11.50
C ALA A 250 -24.64 4.57 -10.11
N LEU A 251 -25.06 5.81 -9.95
CA LEU A 251 -24.96 6.51 -8.67
C LEU A 251 -25.95 5.89 -7.66
N GLY A 252 -25.42 5.38 -6.55
CA GLY A 252 -26.22 4.92 -5.41
C GLY A 252 -26.59 6.09 -4.50
N TRP A 253 -25.58 6.83 -4.04
CA TRP A 253 -25.75 8.02 -3.20
C TRP A 253 -24.59 9.00 -3.39
N SER A 254 -24.82 10.25 -3.00
CA SER A 254 -23.81 11.31 -2.95
C SER A 254 -24.10 12.20 -1.75
N ILE A 255 -23.07 12.54 -0.99
CA ILE A 255 -23.15 13.42 0.18
C ILE A 255 -22.12 14.53 0.08
N ALA A 256 -22.52 15.73 0.49
CA ALA A 256 -21.59 16.85 0.63
C ALA A 256 -20.73 16.68 1.87
N LEU A 257 -19.43 16.92 1.72
CA LEU A 257 -18.43 16.92 2.78
C LEU A 257 -17.80 18.31 2.90
N SER A 258 -17.15 18.58 4.03
CA SER A 258 -16.19 19.68 4.08
C SER A 258 -14.96 19.33 3.23
N PRO A 259 -14.48 20.21 2.34
CA PRO A 259 -13.36 19.91 1.44
C PRO A 259 -12.05 19.52 2.12
N VAL A 260 -11.89 19.90 3.39
CA VAL A 260 -10.67 19.68 4.19
C VAL A 260 -10.87 18.65 5.29
N ALA A 261 -12.05 18.04 5.40
CA ALA A 261 -12.33 17.05 6.44
C ALA A 261 -11.49 15.78 6.23
N PRO A 262 -10.73 15.33 7.25
CA PRO A 262 -10.13 13.99 7.22
C PRO A 262 -11.22 12.92 7.06
N THR A 263 -10.93 11.93 6.23
CA THR A 263 -11.84 10.81 5.95
C THR A 263 -11.13 9.47 6.13
N ALA A 264 -11.87 8.47 6.62
CA ALA A 264 -11.42 7.09 6.67
C ALA A 264 -12.58 6.18 6.29
N LEU A 265 -12.27 5.08 5.62
CA LEU A 265 -13.27 4.09 5.23
C LEU A 265 -13.00 2.77 5.95
N THR A 266 -14.06 2.15 6.43
CA THR A 266 -14.07 0.76 6.89
C THR A 266 -14.89 -0.09 5.93
N ARG A 267 -15.18 -1.34 6.31
CA ARG A 267 -16.05 -2.21 5.51
C ARG A 267 -17.45 -1.63 5.31
N ASP A 268 -18.03 -1.09 6.37
CA ASP A 268 -19.45 -0.72 6.40
C ASP A 268 -19.68 0.79 6.52
N HIS A 269 -18.65 1.56 6.91
CA HIS A 269 -18.80 2.98 7.19
C HIS A 269 -17.74 3.87 6.53
N LEU A 270 -18.17 5.06 6.10
CA LEU A 270 -17.31 6.22 5.84
C LEU A 270 -17.29 7.11 7.08
N PHE A 271 -16.13 7.27 7.69
CA PHE A 271 -15.88 8.22 8.76
C PHE A 271 -15.43 9.57 8.19
N VAL A 272 -16.01 10.65 8.69
CA VAL A 272 -15.72 12.03 8.31
C VAL A 272 -15.49 12.84 9.57
N ALA A 273 -14.32 13.47 9.69
CA ALA A 273 -14.00 14.33 10.81
C ALA A 273 -14.24 15.80 10.47
N THR A 274 -15.11 16.43 11.24
CA THR A 274 -15.38 17.88 11.24
C THR A 274 -15.19 18.40 12.67
N SER A 275 -16.08 19.25 13.19
CA SER A 275 -16.24 19.44 14.64
C SER A 275 -16.76 18.19 15.36
N GLN A 276 -17.23 17.20 14.59
CA GLN A 276 -17.66 15.90 15.06
C GLN A 276 -17.08 14.81 14.14
N LEU A 277 -16.86 13.62 14.70
CA LEU A 277 -16.65 12.41 13.93
C LEU A 277 -18.02 11.86 13.56
N VAL A 278 -18.40 11.99 12.29
CA VAL A 278 -19.62 11.41 11.75
C VAL A 278 -19.25 10.14 11.02
N TRP A 279 -20.06 9.08 11.14
CA TRP A 279 -19.93 7.91 10.29
C TRP A 279 -21.22 7.63 9.53
N VAL A 280 -21.03 7.37 8.23
CA VAL A 280 -22.07 7.22 7.24
C VAL A 280 -22.13 5.75 6.83
N ASP A 281 -23.32 5.16 6.84
CA ASP A 281 -23.52 3.80 6.34
C ASP A 281 -23.29 3.75 4.82
N LEU A 282 -22.40 2.88 4.37
CA LEU A 282 -22.01 2.81 2.96
C LEU A 282 -23.12 2.27 2.06
N THR A 283 -24.15 1.61 2.60
CA THR A 283 -25.25 1.10 1.78
C THR A 283 -26.18 2.24 1.37
N SER A 284 -26.60 3.05 2.33
CA SER A 284 -27.62 4.10 2.21
C SER A 284 -27.05 5.48 1.94
N GLY A 285 -25.82 5.77 2.41
CA GLY A 285 -25.28 7.12 2.43
C GLY A 285 -25.83 7.98 3.57
N GLU A 286 -26.57 7.40 4.52
CA GLU A 286 -27.13 8.11 5.66
C GLU A 286 -26.16 8.13 6.86
N PRO A 287 -26.10 9.25 7.61
CA PRO A 287 -25.35 9.30 8.86
C PRO A 287 -26.01 8.40 9.90
N VAL A 288 -25.26 7.43 10.43
CA VAL A 288 -25.77 6.48 11.44
C VAL A 288 -25.22 6.77 12.84
N GLY A 289 -24.29 7.71 12.97
CA GLY A 289 -23.88 8.22 14.26
C GLY A 289 -22.90 9.39 14.16
N ALA A 290 -22.73 10.06 15.30
CA ALA A 290 -21.82 11.18 15.46
C ALA A 290 -21.24 11.20 16.87
N LEU A 291 -19.98 11.62 16.97
CA LEU A 291 -19.27 11.80 18.21
C LEU A 291 -18.62 13.19 18.23
N PRO A 292 -18.92 14.06 19.22
CA PRO A 292 -18.24 15.35 19.37
C PRO A 292 -16.73 15.19 19.51
N LEU A 293 -15.97 16.08 18.88
CA LEU A 293 -14.51 16.11 18.94
C LEU A 293 -14.04 17.39 19.61
N ASP A 294 -13.05 17.26 20.49
CA ASP A 294 -12.54 18.37 21.31
C ASP A 294 -11.24 18.95 20.72
N GLY A 295 -11.12 19.03 19.38
CA GLY A 295 -9.92 19.53 18.73
C GLY A 295 -9.89 19.35 17.22
N GLU A 296 -8.85 19.91 16.59
CA GLU A 296 -8.61 19.76 15.15
C GLU A 296 -8.10 18.34 14.84
N VAL A 297 -8.81 17.64 13.97
CA VAL A 297 -8.40 16.30 13.52
C VAL A 297 -7.36 16.42 12.41
N ARG A 298 -6.22 15.78 12.61
CA ARG A 298 -5.13 15.68 11.63
C ARG A 298 -5.26 14.48 10.70
N GLY A 299 -5.98 13.45 11.12
CA GLY A 299 -6.14 12.24 10.34
C GLY A 299 -7.12 11.25 10.97
N LEU A 300 -7.55 10.30 10.14
CA LEU A 300 -8.33 9.15 10.56
C LEU A 300 -7.64 7.89 10.04
N VAL A 301 -7.54 6.86 10.88
CA VAL A 301 -7.00 5.55 10.48
C VAL A 301 -8.07 4.51 10.82
N PRO A 302 -8.65 3.79 9.84
CA PRO A 302 -9.66 2.78 10.10
C PRO A 302 -9.02 1.49 10.63
N SER A 303 -9.76 0.74 11.46
CA SER A 303 -9.36 -0.61 11.82
C SER A 303 -9.46 -1.55 10.62
N PRO A 304 -8.47 -2.45 10.41
CA PRO A 304 -8.54 -3.42 9.32
C PRO A 304 -9.59 -4.52 9.54
N HIS A 305 -10.02 -4.76 10.78
CA HIS A 305 -10.89 -5.89 11.14
C HIS A 305 -12.26 -5.51 11.67
N HIS A 306 -12.41 -4.28 12.18
CA HIS A 306 -13.62 -3.84 12.86
C HIS A 306 -14.25 -2.69 12.08
N ALA A 307 -15.47 -2.91 11.59
CA ALA A 307 -16.16 -1.98 10.71
C ALA A 307 -16.63 -0.69 11.41
N ASP A 308 -16.66 -0.66 12.73
CA ASP A 308 -17.10 0.46 13.55
C ASP A 308 -15.94 1.08 14.36
N ARG A 309 -14.69 0.72 14.04
CA ARG A 309 -13.50 1.12 14.80
C ARG A 309 -12.58 2.01 13.98
N VAL A 310 -12.20 3.14 14.56
CA VAL A 310 -11.31 4.14 13.93
C VAL A 310 -10.41 4.79 14.99
N ALA A 311 -9.15 5.04 14.61
CA ALA A 311 -8.27 5.92 15.36
C ALA A 311 -8.39 7.35 14.81
N VAL A 312 -8.67 8.30 15.71
CA VAL A 312 -8.78 9.74 15.40
C VAL A 312 -7.50 10.42 15.88
N LEU A 313 -6.81 11.08 14.97
CA LEU A 313 -5.52 11.72 15.22
C LEU A 313 -5.73 13.21 15.47
N PHE A 314 -5.20 13.70 16.59
CA PHE A 314 -5.08 15.11 16.95
C PHE A 314 -3.59 15.47 17.05
N ASP A 315 -3.27 16.75 17.26
CA ASP A 315 -1.88 17.20 17.43
C ASP A 315 -1.15 16.53 18.61
N GLU A 316 -1.84 16.36 19.74
CA GLU A 316 -1.25 15.82 20.97
C GLU A 316 -1.97 14.57 21.50
N ALA A 317 -2.86 13.98 20.71
CA ALA A 317 -3.59 12.80 21.14
C ALA A 317 -4.01 11.89 19.99
N VAL A 318 -4.20 10.62 20.33
CA VAL A 318 -4.93 9.66 19.49
C VAL A 318 -6.10 9.14 20.28
N TRP A 319 -7.31 9.26 19.72
CA TRP A 319 -8.51 8.67 20.30
C TRP A 319 -8.83 7.38 19.56
N LEU A 320 -9.12 6.32 20.30
CA LEU A 320 -9.63 5.08 19.75
C LEU A 320 -11.14 5.06 19.94
N VAL A 321 -11.87 5.07 18.83
CA VAL A 321 -13.33 5.10 18.82
C VAL A 321 -13.84 3.75 18.31
N GLU A 322 -14.84 3.20 18.99
CA GLU A 322 -15.50 1.94 18.63
C GLU A 322 -16.97 1.97 19.06
N GLY A 323 -17.88 1.56 18.17
CA GLY A 323 -19.32 1.54 18.46
C GLY A 323 -19.87 2.91 18.84
N GLY A 324 -19.29 3.99 18.31
CA GLY A 324 -19.66 5.36 18.59
C GLY A 324 -19.23 5.93 19.95
N ALA A 325 -18.37 5.22 20.69
CA ALA A 325 -17.82 5.68 21.95
C ALA A 325 -16.29 5.76 21.91
N VAL A 326 -15.71 6.73 22.62
CA VAL A 326 -14.27 6.77 22.87
C VAL A 326 -13.92 5.65 23.85
N ARG A 327 -13.14 4.67 23.40
CA ARG A 327 -12.67 3.55 24.24
C ARG A 327 -11.40 3.90 24.99
N SER A 328 -10.50 4.63 24.33
CA SER A 328 -9.22 5.02 24.89
C SER A 328 -8.76 6.36 24.32
N ARG A 329 -8.03 7.11 25.14
CA ARG A 329 -7.35 8.35 24.77
C ARG A 329 -5.88 8.21 25.10
N LEU A 330 -5.04 8.23 24.08
CA LEU A 330 -3.60 8.23 24.24
C LEU A 330 -3.10 9.66 24.12
N ALA A 331 -2.59 10.23 25.21
CA ALA A 331 -1.83 11.46 25.16
C ALA A 331 -0.47 11.18 24.52
N LEU A 332 -0.12 11.94 23.49
CA LEU A 332 1.19 11.90 22.86
C LEU A 332 1.98 13.10 23.35
N ALA A 333 3.30 12.93 23.52
CA ALA A 333 4.16 14.10 23.64
C ALA A 333 4.05 14.91 22.33
N PRO A 334 4.03 16.26 22.38
CA PRO A 334 3.94 17.08 21.18
C PRO A 334 5.00 16.65 20.19
N ALA A 335 4.57 16.18 19.02
CA ALA A 335 5.49 15.94 17.93
C ALA A 335 6.09 17.30 17.57
N HIS A 336 7.36 17.51 17.89
CA HIS A 336 8.10 18.61 17.27
C HIS A 336 7.87 18.48 15.76
N ALA A 337 7.28 19.51 15.16
CA ALA A 337 6.95 19.61 13.75
C ALA A 337 8.19 19.28 12.90
N SER A 338 8.43 18.00 12.66
CA SER A 338 9.54 17.59 11.82
C SER A 338 9.14 17.96 10.41
N THR A 339 9.87 18.90 9.83
CA THR A 339 9.68 19.46 8.49
C THR A 339 9.87 18.45 7.36
N ARG A 340 10.09 17.16 7.68
CA ARG A 340 10.17 16.08 6.68
C ARG A 340 8.77 15.59 6.33
N ARG A 341 8.26 16.14 5.22
CA ARG A 341 7.12 15.62 4.45
C ARG A 341 7.36 14.14 4.11
N PHE A 342 6.88 13.24 4.95
CA PHE A 342 6.44 11.92 4.52
C PHE A 342 4.91 11.94 4.61
N PRO A 343 4.21 12.34 3.55
CA PRO A 343 2.76 12.56 3.59
C PRO A 343 1.94 11.28 3.84
N ASP A 344 2.47 10.07 3.59
CA ASP A 344 1.61 8.87 3.46
C ASP A 344 1.95 7.64 4.30
N ALA A 345 2.96 7.69 5.17
CA ALA A 345 3.08 6.66 6.22
C ALA A 345 2.35 7.19 7.46
N PRO A 346 1.15 6.71 7.80
CA PRO A 346 0.47 7.23 8.96
C PRO A 346 1.39 7.00 10.16
N ALA A 347 1.62 8.07 10.91
CA ALA A 347 2.26 8.03 12.22
C ALA A 347 1.48 7.15 13.22
N VAL A 348 0.46 6.41 12.77
CA VAL A 348 -0.50 5.63 13.53
C VAL A 348 -0.93 4.45 12.64
N ALA A 349 -0.72 3.21 13.07
CA ALA A 349 -1.19 2.03 12.35
C ALA A 349 -1.82 1.03 13.32
N PHE A 350 -2.92 0.40 12.91
CA PHE A 350 -3.45 -0.74 13.66
C PHE A 350 -2.49 -1.92 13.55
N GLY A 351 -2.34 -2.65 14.65
CA GLY A 351 -1.70 -3.95 14.65
C GLY A 351 -2.47 -4.93 13.76
N PRO A 352 -1.83 -6.05 13.35
CA PRO A 352 -2.42 -7.03 12.47
C PRO A 352 -3.66 -7.71 13.07
N ASP A 353 -3.87 -7.65 14.38
CA ASP A 353 -5.08 -8.17 15.05
C ASP A 353 -6.15 -7.09 15.26
N GLY A 354 -5.88 -5.83 14.91
CA GLY A 354 -6.81 -4.71 15.10
C GLY A 354 -6.96 -4.22 16.55
N ASP A 355 -6.36 -4.92 17.51
CA ASP A 355 -6.53 -4.67 18.96
C ASP A 355 -5.49 -3.72 19.57
N ALA A 356 -4.52 -3.29 18.78
CA ALA A 356 -3.51 -2.34 19.17
C ALA A 356 -3.31 -1.30 18.09
N VAL A 357 -2.82 -0.14 18.49
CA VAL A 357 -2.38 0.92 17.59
C VAL A 357 -0.93 1.25 17.92
N ALA A 358 -0.08 1.28 16.90
CA ALA A 358 1.28 1.75 16.98
C ALA A 358 1.33 3.19 16.49
N VAL A 359 1.87 4.08 17.30
CA VAL A 359 2.04 5.51 17.00
C VAL A 359 3.53 5.84 16.91
N ARG A 360 3.98 6.47 15.82
CA ARG A 360 5.33 6.99 15.66
C ARG A 360 5.35 8.49 15.93
N THR A 361 6.02 8.92 16.99
CA THR A 361 6.37 10.31 17.25
C THR A 361 7.73 10.65 16.63
N ALA A 362 8.23 11.88 16.83
CA ALA A 362 9.54 12.29 16.33
C ALA A 362 10.71 11.46 16.91
N ASP A 363 10.53 10.93 18.13
CA ASP A 363 11.57 10.32 18.95
C ASP A 363 11.24 8.87 19.38
N GLN A 364 9.99 8.44 19.27
CA GLN A 364 9.50 7.19 19.83
C GLN A 364 8.52 6.46 18.92
N VAL A 365 8.43 5.15 19.10
CA VAL A 365 7.27 4.36 18.69
C VAL A 365 6.55 3.89 19.97
N VAL A 366 5.28 4.26 20.08
CA VAL A 366 4.40 3.92 21.21
C VAL A 366 3.37 2.91 20.73
N ARG A 367 3.28 1.75 21.39
CA ARG A 367 2.25 0.74 21.11
C ARG A 367 1.24 0.70 22.26
N CYS A 368 -0.03 0.91 21.92
CA CYS A 368 -1.13 0.91 22.89
C CYS A 368 -2.17 -0.13 22.51
N ARG A 369 -2.70 -0.83 23.51
CA ARG A 369 -3.88 -1.69 23.36
C ARG A 369 -5.16 -0.88 23.57
N LEU A 370 -6.25 -1.40 23.02
CA LEU A 370 -7.57 -0.76 23.10
C LEU A 370 -8.16 -0.69 24.50
N ASP A 371 -7.72 -1.56 25.41
CA ASP A 371 -8.08 -1.50 26.84
C ASP A 371 -7.43 -0.31 27.57
N GLY A 372 -6.72 0.56 26.84
CA GLY A 372 -6.01 1.71 27.38
C GLY A 372 -4.64 1.36 27.96
N THR A 373 -4.25 0.09 27.94
CA THR A 373 -2.95 -0.34 28.46
C THR A 373 -1.87 0.02 27.45
N GLU A 374 -0.94 0.86 27.87
CA GLU A 374 0.29 1.08 27.15
C GLU A 374 1.18 -0.16 27.28
N VAL A 375 1.55 -0.76 26.15
CA VAL A 375 2.28 -2.05 26.16
C VAL A 375 3.77 -1.83 26.00
N HIS A 376 4.19 -0.85 25.20
CA HIS A 376 5.60 -0.65 24.91
C HIS A 376 5.90 0.76 24.37
N ARG A 377 6.86 1.45 24.98
CA ARG A 377 7.60 2.58 24.37
C ARG A 377 8.97 2.12 23.92
N HIS A 378 9.34 2.45 22.69
CA HIS A 378 10.69 2.25 22.18
C HIS A 378 11.21 3.59 21.63
N THR A 379 12.33 4.07 22.15
CA THR A 379 13.02 5.25 21.62
C THR A 379 13.70 4.87 20.31
N VAL A 380 13.45 5.61 19.23
CA VAL A 380 14.12 5.38 17.95
C VAL A 380 15.46 6.10 18.01
N PRO A 381 16.62 5.42 17.83
CA PRO A 381 17.91 6.09 17.76
C PRO A 381 17.90 7.12 16.62
N ALA A 382 18.48 8.30 16.89
CA ALA A 382 18.51 9.45 15.99
C ALA A 382 19.21 9.19 14.66
#